data_AF-A0A0R2SFN1-F1
#
_entry.id   AF-A0A0R2SFN1-F1
#
_cell.length_a   1.000
_cell.length_b   1.000
_cell.length_c   1.000
_cell.angle_alpha   90.00
_cell.angle_beta   90.00
_cell.angle_gamma   90.00
#
_symmetry.space_group_name_H-M   'P 1'
#
loop_
_entity.id
_entity.type
_entity.pdbx_description
1 polymer ?
#
loop_
_entity_poly.entity_id
_entity_poly.type
_entity_poly.pdbx_seq_one_letter_code
_entity_poly.pdbx_strand_id
1 'polypeptide(L)'
;MSESIHKVELPFVAGFNADDQPVFESLEVELLSADNDEVRLLRSPLLTRNLAAGDKLKVVNAAGAEYELLERSGNLSIRVLSRENVEPLEQQLTPTIEKLGGALDHSNPRALV
;
A
#
# COMPACT_ATOMS: atom_id res chain seq x y z
N MET A 1 -0.69 -3.08 -27.59
CA MET A 1 0.47 -3.78 -27.01
C MET A 1 0.37 -3.57 -25.51
N SER A 2 0.09 -4.61 -24.73
CA SER A 2 0.15 -4.50 -23.27
C SER A 2 1.63 -4.56 -22.89
N GLU A 3 2.21 -3.44 -22.46
CA GLU A 3 3.48 -3.47 -21.75
C GLU A 3 3.31 -4.39 -20.53
N SER A 4 4.19 -5.39 -20.42
CA SER A 4 4.20 -6.27 -19.26
C SER A 4 4.65 -5.46 -18.06
N ILE A 5 3.73 -5.14 -17.16
CA ILE A 5 4.05 -4.49 -15.89
C ILE A 5 4.97 -5.43 -15.10
N HIS A 6 6.20 -4.99 -14.82
CA HIS A 6 7.14 -5.73 -13.98
C HIS A 6 6.84 -5.42 -12.53
N LYS A 7 6.42 -6.45 -11.78
CA LYS A 7 5.98 -6.32 -10.40
C LYS A 7 6.93 -7.02 -9.45
N VAL A 8 7.18 -6.40 -8.31
CA VAL A 8 7.95 -7.00 -7.21
C VAL A 8 7.32 -6.62 -5.87
N GLU A 9 7.62 -7.37 -4.82
CA GLU A 9 7.31 -6.97 -3.46
C GLU A 9 8.52 -6.29 -2.82
N LEU A 10 8.27 -5.17 -2.13
CA LEU A 10 9.29 -4.45 -1.37
C LEU A 10 8.83 -4.25 0.08
N PRO A 11 9.74 -4.31 1.06
CA PRO A 11 9.41 -4.08 2.47
C PRO A 11 9.29 -2.58 2.76
N PHE A 12 8.23 -2.18 3.47
CA PHE A 12 8.03 -0.82 3.94
C PHE A 12 7.87 -0.80 5.46
N VAL A 13 8.37 0.26 6.12
CA VAL A 13 8.25 0.38 7.57
C VAL A 13 6.79 0.63 7.96
N ALA A 14 6.19 -0.36 8.62
CA ALA A 14 4.82 -0.36 9.13
C ALA A 14 4.70 0.22 10.55
N GLY A 15 5.80 0.24 11.30
CA GLY A 15 5.87 0.74 12.67
C GLY A 15 7.05 0.14 13.43
N PHE A 16 7.01 0.22 14.75
CA PHE A 16 8.00 -0.36 15.65
C PHE A 16 7.29 -1.24 16.68
N ASN A 17 7.91 -2.37 17.06
CA ASN A 17 7.40 -3.26 18.10
C ASN A 17 7.74 -2.75 19.51
N ALA A 18 7.44 -3.55 20.54
CA ALA A 18 7.71 -3.18 21.93
C ALA A 18 9.21 -3.07 22.30
N ASP A 19 10.09 -3.62 21.46
CA ASP A 19 11.55 -3.59 21.63
C ASP A 19 12.22 -2.53 20.73
N ASP A 20 11.45 -1.56 20.21
CA ASP A 20 11.87 -0.53 19.26
C ASP A 20 12.47 -1.08 17.93
N GLN A 21 12.15 -2.32 17.58
CA GLN A 21 12.55 -2.90 16.30
C GLN A 21 11.52 -2.60 15.20
N PRO A 22 11.96 -2.26 13.97
CA PRO A 22 11.05 -1.98 12.88
C PRO A 22 10.24 -3.23 12.50
N VAL A 23 8.94 -3.03 12.31
CA VAL A 23 8.03 -4.00 11.70
C VAL A 23 7.82 -3.58 10.26
N PHE A 24 7.89 -4.53 9.34
CA PHE A 24 7.74 -4.28 7.92
C PHE A 24 6.42 -4.82 7.37
N GLU A 25 5.88 -4.12 6.38
CA GLU A 25 4.79 -4.55 5.52
C GLU A 25 5.34 -4.76 4.11
N SER A 26 5.02 -5.90 3.50
CA SER A 26 5.41 -6.18 2.11
C SER A 26 4.39 -5.55 1.17
N LEU A 27 4.81 -4.65 0.28
CA LEU A 27 3.92 -3.99 -0.68
C LEU A 27 4.29 -4.35 -2.11
N GLU A 28 3.28 -4.64 -2.93
CA GLU A 28 3.44 -4.85 -4.37
C GLU A 28 3.67 -3.51 -5.07
N VAL A 29 4.76 -3.44 -5.83
CA VAL A 29 5.14 -2.25 -6.61
C VAL A 29 5.37 -2.61 -8.08
N GLU A 30 5.14 -1.64 -8.95
CA GLU A 30 5.54 -1.66 -10.36
C GLU A 30 6.90 -0.97 -10.50
N LEU A 31 7.82 -1.59 -11.25
CA LEU A 31 9.10 -1.00 -11.61
C LEU A 31 8.91 -0.03 -12.79
N LEU A 32 9.34 1.23 -12.64
CA LEU A 32 9.13 2.30 -13.64
C LEU A 32 10.38 2.63 -14.46
N SER A 33 11.55 2.17 -14.01
CA SER A 33 12.85 2.48 -14.59
C SER A 33 13.61 1.18 -14.89
N ALA A 34 14.52 1.23 -15.87
CA ALA A 34 15.37 0.08 -16.21
C ALA A 34 16.34 -0.28 -15.07
N ASP A 35 16.74 0.70 -14.27
CA ASP A 35 17.63 0.54 -13.12
C ASP A 35 16.87 0.11 -11.84
N ASN A 36 15.54 -0.02 -11.92
CA ASN A 36 14.62 -0.42 -10.84
C ASN A 36 14.70 0.45 -9.58
N ASP A 37 15.18 1.69 -9.70
CA ASP A 37 15.28 2.64 -8.60
C ASP A 37 14.03 3.52 -8.49
N GLU A 38 13.21 3.61 -9.52
CA GLU A 38 11.87 4.22 -9.46
C GLU A 38 10.77 3.16 -9.49
N VAL A 39 9.84 3.26 -8.55
CA VAL A 39 8.71 2.34 -8.41
C VAL A 39 7.40 3.07 -8.18
N ARG A 40 6.28 2.40 -8.51
CA ARG A 40 4.92 2.86 -8.20
C ARG A 40 4.23 1.87 -7.27
N LEU A 41 3.61 2.35 -6.19
CA LEU A 41 2.76 1.51 -5.36
C LEU A 41 1.53 1.05 -6.15
N LEU A 42 1.26 -0.25 -6.18
CA LEU A 42 0.08 -0.77 -6.88
C LEU A 42 -1.18 -0.80 -6.03
N ARG A 43 -1.02 -0.81 -4.70
CA ARG A 43 -2.10 -0.82 -3.71
C ARG A 43 -1.74 0.07 -2.52
N SER A 44 -2.75 0.57 -1.82
CA SER A 44 -2.55 1.33 -0.59
C SER A 44 -2.11 0.43 0.57
N PRO A 45 -1.21 0.88 1.44
CA PRO A 45 -0.76 0.07 2.57
C PRO A 45 -1.80 -0.05 3.68
N LEU A 46 -1.79 -1.18 4.39
CA LEU A 46 -2.57 -1.38 5.61
C LEU A 46 -1.89 -0.77 6.85
N LEU A 47 -0.57 -0.78 6.97
CA LEU A 47 0.10 -0.31 8.19
C LEU A 47 1.04 0.86 7.92
N THR A 48 1.84 0.76 6.85
CA THR A 48 2.75 1.81 6.38
C THR A 48 2.00 3.12 6.25
N ARG A 49 2.58 4.19 6.79
CA ARG A 49 1.90 5.48 6.90
C ARG A 49 2.28 6.39 5.75
N ASN A 50 1.40 7.36 5.48
CA ASN A 50 1.67 8.48 4.59
C ASN A 50 2.02 8.06 3.16
N LEU A 51 1.38 6.99 2.67
CA LEU A 51 1.46 6.46 1.31
C LEU A 51 0.08 5.97 0.87
N ALA A 52 -0.18 6.01 -0.43
CA ALA A 52 -1.40 5.48 -1.04
C ALA A 52 -1.07 4.83 -2.39
N ALA A 53 -2.00 4.01 -2.92
CA ALA A 53 -1.88 3.43 -4.25
C ALA A 53 -1.53 4.52 -5.29
N GLY A 54 -0.62 4.20 -6.20
CA GLY A 54 -0.16 5.08 -7.28
C GLY A 54 0.97 6.04 -6.90
N ASP A 55 1.31 6.21 -5.63
CA ASP A 55 2.47 7.03 -5.24
C ASP A 55 3.74 6.52 -5.93
N LYS A 56 4.57 7.44 -6.43
CA LYS A 56 5.88 7.11 -7.03
C LYS A 56 6.99 7.36 -6.03
N LEU A 57 7.90 6.41 -5.94
CA LEU A 57 8.95 6.37 -4.95
C LEU A 57 10.28 6.08 -5.62
N LYS A 58 11.33 6.72 -5.13
CA LYS A 58 12.71 6.32 -5.39
C LYS A 58 13.16 5.35 -4.31
N VAL A 59 13.72 4.22 -4.71
CA VAL A 59 14.35 3.23 -3.85
C VAL A 59 15.76 3.72 -3.53
N VAL A 60 15.96 4.16 -2.28
CA VAL A 60 17.29 4.58 -1.79
C VAL A 60 18.05 3.34 -1.30
N ASN A 61 17.38 2.49 -0.51
CA ASN A 61 17.90 1.23 -0.04
C ASN A 61 16.76 0.26 0.28
N ALA A 62 16.49 -0.69 -0.63
CA ALA A 62 15.44 -1.69 -0.45
C ALA A 62 15.67 -2.60 0.78
N ALA A 63 16.93 -2.93 1.11
CA ALA A 63 17.24 -3.79 2.25
C ALA A 63 16.98 -3.10 3.60
N GLY A 64 17.09 -1.77 3.63
CA GLY A 64 16.76 -0.93 4.79
C GLY A 64 15.34 -0.39 4.80
N ALA A 65 14.52 -0.71 3.79
CA ALA A 65 13.21 -0.10 3.55
C ALA A 65 13.24 1.44 3.48
N GLU A 66 14.29 2.00 2.86
CA GLU A 66 14.47 3.44 2.69
C GLU A 66 14.03 3.88 1.30
N TYR A 67 13.04 4.78 1.27
CA TYR A 67 12.40 5.29 0.06
C TYR A 67 12.21 6.80 0.14
N GLU A 68 12.35 7.47 -0.99
CA GLU A 68 12.04 8.89 -1.15
C GLU A 68 10.77 9.03 -1.99
N LEU A 69 9.79 9.81 -1.52
CA LEU A 69 8.59 10.11 -2.27
C LEU A 69 8.90 11.10 -3.40
N LEU A 70 8.69 10.66 -4.63
CA LEU A 70 8.86 11.49 -5.82
C LEU A 70 7.57 12.20 -6.20
N GLU A 71 6.44 11.49 -6.19
CA GLU A 71 5.15 12.01 -6.65
C GLU A 71 3.99 11.40 -5.86
N ARG A 72 3.05 12.25 -5.44
CA ARG A 72 1.77 11.82 -4.87
C ARG A 72 0.79 11.47 -5.98
N SER A 73 0.10 10.35 -5.86
CA SER A 73 -1.00 10.01 -6.77
C SER A 73 -2.24 10.89 -6.58
N GLY A 74 -2.38 11.50 -5.40
CA GLY A 74 -3.60 12.19 -4.98
C GLY A 74 -4.68 11.26 -4.41
N ASN A 75 -4.41 9.96 -4.32
CA ASN A 75 -5.33 9.01 -3.71
C ASN A 75 -5.40 9.19 -2.19
N LEU A 76 -6.59 8.96 -1.64
CA LEU A 76 -6.83 8.89 -0.21
C LEU A 76 -6.96 7.42 0.20
N SER A 77 -6.02 6.95 1.01
CA SER A 77 -6.12 5.62 1.64
C SER A 77 -6.91 5.72 2.95
N ILE A 78 -7.94 4.88 3.10
CA ILE A 78 -8.80 4.82 4.29
C ILE A 78 -8.68 3.41 4.88
N ARG A 79 -8.35 3.33 6.17
CA ARG A 79 -8.26 2.04 6.87
C ARG A 79 -9.47 1.83 7.75
N VAL A 80 -10.13 0.68 7.61
CA VAL A 80 -11.22 0.27 8.49
C VAL A 80 -10.72 -0.89 9.33
N LEU A 81 -10.70 -0.71 10.65
CA LEU A 81 -10.25 -1.73 11.60
C LEU A 81 -11.41 -2.18 12.46
N SER A 82 -11.54 -3.49 12.68
CA SER A 82 -12.60 -4.09 13.52
C SER A 82 -12.01 -5.01 14.57
N ARG A 83 -12.58 -4.94 15.79
CA ARG A 83 -12.33 -5.93 16.86
C ARG A 83 -13.09 -7.24 16.63
N GLU A 84 -14.07 -7.25 15.74
CA GLU A 84 -14.89 -8.40 15.32
C GLU A 84 -14.59 -8.76 13.86
N ASN A 85 -15.38 -9.65 13.25
CA ASN A 85 -15.24 -9.91 11.81
C ASN A 85 -15.56 -8.63 11.03
N VAL A 86 -14.71 -8.24 10.09
CA VAL A 86 -14.87 -7.00 9.32
C VAL A 86 -15.79 -7.15 8.10
N GLU A 87 -16.08 -8.39 7.69
CA GLU A 87 -16.88 -8.70 6.50
C GLU A 87 -18.25 -7.98 6.43
N PRO A 88 -19.03 -7.83 7.53
CA PRO A 88 -20.29 -7.07 7.46
C PRO A 88 -20.07 -5.60 7.12
N LEU A 89 -18.95 -5.00 7.56
CA LEU A 89 -18.57 -3.64 7.21
C LEU A 89 -18.13 -3.56 5.75
N GLU A 90 -17.39 -4.56 5.25
CA GLU A 90 -17.01 -4.64 3.84
C GLU A 90 -18.27 -4.61 2.95
N GLN A 91 -19.22 -5.51 3.21
CA GLN A 91 -20.48 -5.60 2.44
C GLN A 91 -21.28 -4.30 2.47
N GLN A 92 -21.28 -3.59 3.59
CA GLN A 92 -21.97 -2.30 3.74
C GLN A 92 -21.24 -1.15 3.03
N LEU A 93 -19.91 -1.10 3.12
CA LEU A 93 -19.11 0.03 2.64
C LEU A 93 -18.82 -0.05 1.14
N THR A 94 -18.56 -1.25 0.59
CA THR A 94 -18.14 -1.43 -0.80
C THR A 94 -19.01 -0.67 -1.80
N PRO A 95 -20.36 -0.79 -1.80
CA PRO A 95 -21.19 -0.06 -2.77
C PRO A 95 -21.09 1.46 -2.66
N THR A 96 -20.87 1.97 -1.43
CA THR A 96 -20.78 3.42 -1.17
C THR A 96 -19.42 3.96 -1.61
N ILE A 97 -18.34 3.22 -1.34
CA ILE A 97 -16.97 3.60 -1.71
C ILE A 97 -16.75 3.48 -3.21
N GLU A 98 -17.21 2.41 -3.85
CA GLU A 98 -17.11 2.23 -5.30
C GLU A 98 -17.87 3.32 -6.07
N LYS A 99 -19.02 3.77 -5.57
CA LYS A 99 -19.77 4.90 -6.15
C LYS A 99 -18.98 6.21 -6.13
N LEU A 100 -18.04 6.35 -5.20
CA LEU A 100 -17.12 7.50 -5.11
C LEU A 100 -15.84 7.30 -5.94
N GLY A 101 -15.72 6.19 -6.67
CA GLY A 101 -14.54 5.83 -7.44
C GLY A 101 -13.43 5.16 -6.62
N GLY A 102 -13.72 4.75 -5.38
CA GLY A 102 -12.78 3.98 -4.58
C GLY A 102 -12.73 2.50 -4.97
N ALA A 103 -11.73 1.80 -4.46
CA ALA A 103 -11.55 0.37 -4.64
C ALA A 103 -10.98 -0.24 -3.34
N LEU A 104 -11.23 -1.53 -3.13
CA LEU A 104 -10.68 -2.28 -2.00
C LEU A 104 -9.27 -2.77 -2.36
N ASP A 105 -8.27 -2.24 -1.66
CA ASP A 105 -6.86 -2.57 -1.84
C ASP A 105 -6.46 -3.79 -0.99
N HIS A 106 -6.95 -3.90 0.24
CA HIS A 106 -6.66 -5.04 1.11
C HIS A 106 -7.87 -5.42 1.95
N SER A 107 -8.15 -6.72 2.07
CA SER A 107 -9.07 -7.29 3.06
C SER A 107 -8.42 -8.43 3.84
N ASN A 108 -8.63 -8.42 5.15
CA ASN A 108 -8.38 -9.54 6.06
C ASN A 108 -9.47 -9.57 7.15
N PRO A 109 -9.58 -10.60 7.99
CA PRO A 109 -10.69 -10.73 8.94
C PRO A 109 -10.91 -9.56 9.92
N ARG A 110 -9.91 -8.67 10.08
CA ARG A 110 -9.92 -7.55 11.04
C ARG A 110 -9.74 -6.18 10.40
N ALA A 111 -9.42 -6.12 9.11
CA ALA A 111 -9.04 -4.87 8.48
C ALA A 111 -9.38 -4.82 7.00
N LEU A 112 -9.76 -3.62 6.56
CA LEU A 112 -9.93 -3.23 5.16
C LEU A 112 -9.08 -2.00 4.86
N VAL A 113 -8.62 -1.90 3.62
CA VAL A 113 -8.03 -0.70 3.02
C VAL A 113 -8.71 -0.43 1.70
#